data_AF-A0A8S9W3W9-F1
#
_entry.id   AF-A0A8S9W3W9-F1
#
_cell.length_a   1.000
_cell.length_b   1.000
_cell.length_c   1.000
_cell.angle_alpha   90.00
_cell.angle_beta   90.00
_cell.angle_gamma   90.00
#
_symmetry.space_group_name_H-M   'P 1'
#
loop_
_entity.id
_entity.type
_entity.pdbx_description
1 polymer ?
#
loop_
_entity_poly.entity_id
_entity_poly.type
_entity_poly.pdbx_seq_one_letter_code
_entity_poly.pdbx_strand_id
1 'polypeptide(L)'
;MSENYLGLCLAGMVITGILLTPAAYAEGGGLMLDLTPEVTAQTTDAAMEFQPTYIKVVKIIDRTEVTFWESDITEQEDISIPAPAGKYKLYVQLHGHRTIWELDNEGRGYEVSPSNSTVVPTWVNTYCKDVFADAPWRVQSDKIPILVMVKDAYGICGDYDLGNVEIYLDVACDEDDNEADDTLLETETKWRGVTVDESFYNLYEPGDWYGITYLDPSEHDLRGDVCFHIVIREIGEWLDPDWSAHSHFNVTIVSDTLPTLTDWHAGDTHYHSSYTDNLVEFGFPVEATVEAGKSIGLDWNVITDHSFDVGDTKTADPNHKWNVLKSEVSAYTSESYKLIHGEEVSCYVERVNT
;
A
#
# COMPACT_ATOMS: atom_id res chain seq x y z
N MET A 1 15.30 -56.82 19.62
CA MET A 1 16.30 -57.77 19.10
C MET A 1 17.21 -56.97 18.19
N SER A 2 18.21 -56.32 18.77
CA SER A 2 19.58 -56.84 18.97
C SER A 2 20.37 -56.80 17.65
N GLU A 3 21.21 -55.78 17.46
CA GLU A 3 22.68 -55.84 17.70
C GLU A 3 23.41 -56.53 16.54
N ASN A 4 24.63 -56.23 16.11
CA ASN A 4 25.70 -55.28 16.43
C ASN A 4 26.77 -55.56 15.35
N TYR A 5 27.63 -54.59 15.01
CA TYR A 5 29.06 -54.91 14.86
C TYR A 5 29.93 -53.79 15.44
N LEU A 6 30.85 -54.28 16.28
CA LEU A 6 31.82 -53.62 17.14
C LEU A 6 33.10 -53.21 16.38
N GLY A 7 33.86 -52.30 17.00
CA GLY A 7 35.31 -52.13 16.76
C GLY A 7 35.89 -50.81 17.31
N LEU A 8 35.80 -50.55 18.62
CA LEU A 8 36.91 -50.52 19.62
C LEU A 8 38.11 -49.59 19.29
N CYS A 9 38.17 -48.39 19.88
CA CYS A 9 38.99 -47.95 21.05
C CYS A 9 40.51 -47.84 20.87
N LEU A 10 41.04 -46.64 21.14
CA LEU A 10 41.95 -46.46 22.29
C LEU A 10 41.91 -45.02 22.83
N ALA A 11 41.98 -44.94 24.16
CA ALA A 11 41.80 -43.75 24.98
C ALA A 11 43.11 -42.96 25.18
N GLY A 12 42.95 -41.64 25.43
CA GLY A 12 43.94 -40.75 26.03
C GLY A 12 43.21 -39.74 26.92
N MET A 13 43.64 -39.61 28.17
CA MET A 13 42.90 -39.13 29.33
C MET A 13 43.38 -37.74 29.79
N VAL A 14 42.41 -36.81 30.01
CA VAL A 14 42.29 -35.74 31.05
C VAL A 14 43.34 -34.60 31.03
N ILE A 15 42.97 -33.30 31.05
CA ILE A 15 42.67 -32.48 32.25
C ILE A 15 41.86 -31.23 31.87
N THR A 16 41.01 -30.86 32.83
CA THR A 16 40.06 -29.75 33.02
C THR A 16 40.48 -28.32 32.67
N GLY A 17 39.51 -27.55 32.15
CA GLY A 17 39.45 -26.09 32.17
C GLY A 17 38.02 -25.63 31.89
N ILE A 18 37.37 -25.06 32.91
CA ILE A 18 36.02 -24.49 32.83
C ILE A 18 36.08 -23.17 32.04
N LEU A 19 35.25 -23.03 31.02
CA LEU A 19 34.63 -21.78 30.58
C LEU A 19 33.28 -22.14 29.98
N LEU A 20 32.23 -22.05 30.80
CA LEU A 20 30.86 -21.96 30.32
C LEU A 20 30.70 -20.56 29.72
N THR A 21 30.83 -20.44 28.40
CA THR A 21 30.11 -19.39 27.69
C THR A 21 28.76 -19.97 27.32
N PRO A 22 27.62 -19.36 27.68
CA PRO A 22 26.40 -19.66 26.96
C PRO A 22 26.67 -19.22 25.52
N ALA A 23 26.86 -20.18 24.62
CA ALA A 23 26.63 -19.93 23.23
C ALA A 23 25.15 -19.58 23.14
N ALA A 24 24.85 -18.28 23.04
CA ALA A 24 23.58 -17.82 22.54
C ALA A 24 23.49 -18.35 21.10
N TYR A 25 23.00 -19.57 20.96
CA TYR A 25 22.38 -19.99 19.71
C TYR A 25 21.21 -19.04 19.54
N ALA A 26 21.39 -18.05 18.66
CA ALA A 26 20.27 -17.27 18.18
C ALA A 26 19.30 -18.27 17.52
N GLU A 27 18.12 -18.40 18.10
CA GLU A 27 17.04 -19.20 17.54
C GLU A 27 16.59 -18.58 16.21
N GLY A 28 17.19 -19.07 15.13
CA GLY A 28 16.61 -19.39 13.81
C GLY A 28 15.87 -18.32 12.96
N GLY A 29 15.69 -17.09 13.42
CA GLY A 29 15.02 -16.02 12.66
C GLY A 29 15.99 -15.05 11.96
N GLY A 30 15.51 -14.42 10.89
CA GLY A 30 16.24 -13.37 10.18
C GLY A 30 15.32 -12.46 9.36
N LEU A 31 15.78 -11.26 9.04
CA LEU A 31 15.19 -10.43 7.99
C LEU A 31 16.00 -10.65 6.72
N MET A 32 15.33 -10.93 5.61
CA MET A 32 15.92 -10.91 4.28
C MET A 32 15.39 -9.68 3.57
N LEU A 33 16.26 -8.72 3.27
CA LEU A 33 15.92 -7.58 2.43
C LEU A 33 16.23 -7.98 0.99
N ASP A 34 15.20 -8.09 0.17
CA ASP A 34 15.33 -8.43 -1.23
C ASP A 34 15.65 -7.15 -2.01
N LEU A 35 16.92 -7.02 -2.44
CA LEU A 35 17.47 -5.87 -3.16
C LEU A 35 17.94 -6.23 -4.58
N THR A 36 17.83 -7.50 -4.98
CA THR A 36 18.12 -7.96 -6.33
C THR A 36 16.86 -7.99 -7.20
N PRO A 37 16.76 -7.18 -8.28
CA PRO A 37 15.54 -7.14 -9.08
C PRO A 37 15.30 -8.52 -9.69
N GLU A 38 14.06 -9.03 -9.67
CA GLU A 38 13.76 -10.25 -10.42
C GLU A 38 14.14 -10.02 -11.89
N VAL A 39 15.02 -10.89 -12.40
CA VAL A 39 15.75 -10.75 -13.67
C VAL A 39 14.83 -10.58 -14.89
N THR A 40 13.54 -10.88 -14.75
CA THR A 40 12.50 -10.70 -15.77
C THR A 40 11.99 -9.27 -15.93
N ALA A 41 12.18 -8.39 -14.95
CA ALA A 41 11.68 -7.00 -14.95
C ALA A 41 12.64 -5.97 -15.57
N GLN A 42 13.63 -6.40 -16.36
CA GLN A 42 14.58 -5.50 -17.03
C GLN A 42 13.94 -4.75 -18.23
N THR A 43 12.99 -3.86 -17.97
CA THR A 43 12.95 -2.62 -18.73
C THR A 43 13.99 -1.69 -18.08
N THR A 44 14.77 -0.99 -18.90
CA THR A 44 15.98 -0.28 -18.44
C THR A 44 15.71 0.87 -17.47
N ASP A 45 14.45 1.27 -17.32
CA ASP A 45 14.08 2.53 -16.67
C ASP A 45 13.60 2.30 -15.22
N ALA A 46 12.81 1.25 -14.94
CA ALA A 46 12.32 0.93 -13.59
C ALA A 46 13.45 0.44 -12.64
N ALA A 47 14.43 -0.30 -13.18
CA ALA A 47 15.60 -0.74 -12.40
C ALA A 47 16.54 0.40 -11.98
N MET A 48 16.40 1.59 -12.56
CA MET A 48 17.17 2.78 -12.15
C MET A 48 16.53 3.52 -10.96
N GLU A 49 15.26 3.27 -10.65
CA GLU A 49 14.48 4.11 -9.74
C GLU A 49 14.64 3.69 -8.26
N PHE A 50 14.60 2.40 -7.95
CA PHE A 50 14.82 1.91 -6.60
C PHE A 50 16.29 1.52 -6.36
N GLN A 51 17.13 2.51 -6.03
CA GLN A 51 18.54 2.31 -5.70
C GLN A 51 18.86 2.71 -4.27
N PRO A 52 18.64 1.84 -3.26
CA PRO A 52 18.97 2.17 -1.89
C PRO A 52 20.46 2.49 -1.75
N THR A 53 20.76 3.60 -1.07
CA THR A 53 22.10 4.02 -0.66
C THR A 53 22.32 3.88 0.83
N TYR A 54 21.25 3.82 1.61
CA TYR A 54 21.30 3.57 3.06
C TYR A 54 20.03 2.86 3.49
N ILE A 55 20.18 1.88 4.38
CA ILE A 55 19.07 1.16 4.97
C ILE A 55 19.24 1.14 6.49
N LYS A 56 18.14 1.34 7.21
CA LYS A 56 18.06 1.24 8.66
C LYS A 56 16.86 0.38 9.05
N VAL A 57 17.12 -0.66 9.83
CA VAL A 57 16.12 -1.52 10.45
C VAL A 57 15.98 -1.15 11.91
N VAL A 58 14.76 -0.89 12.36
CA VAL A 58 14.45 -0.66 13.78
C VAL A 58 13.61 -1.80 14.33
N LYS A 59 13.82 -2.17 15.59
CA LYS A 59 12.95 -3.07 16.34
C LYS A 59 11.94 -2.25 17.14
N ILE A 60 10.68 -2.64 17.11
CA ILE A 60 9.62 -2.03 17.91
C ILE A 60 9.56 -2.73 19.27
N ILE A 61 9.78 -1.97 20.34
CA ILE A 61 9.70 -2.43 21.74
C ILE A 61 8.79 -1.46 22.50
N ASP A 62 7.65 -1.94 22.99
CA ASP A 62 6.68 -1.10 23.74
C ASP A 62 6.33 0.21 23.01
N ARG A 63 6.08 0.13 21.70
CA ARG A 63 5.82 1.27 20.79
C ARG A 63 6.99 2.24 20.60
N THR A 64 8.18 1.90 21.07
CA THR A 64 9.41 2.65 20.84
C THR A 64 10.24 1.97 19.77
N GLU A 65 10.76 2.75 18.82
CA GLU A 65 11.67 2.26 17.80
C GLU A 65 13.11 2.31 18.29
N VAL A 66 13.80 1.18 18.24
CA VAL A 66 15.20 1.04 18.61
C VAL A 66 15.98 0.58 17.39
N THR A 67 16.98 1.36 16.96
CA THR A 67 17.86 0.95 15.85
C THR A 67 18.44 -0.44 16.13
N PHE A 68 18.14 -1.37 15.24
CA PHE A 68 18.58 -2.75 15.32
C PHE A 68 19.76 -3.00 14.38
N TRP A 69 19.66 -2.48 13.15
CA TRP A 69 20.69 -2.61 12.13
C TRP A 69 20.64 -1.39 11.22
N GLU A 70 21.78 -0.97 10.67
CA GLU A 70 21.85 0.04 9.61
C GLU A 70 23.11 -0.17 8.77
N SER A 71 23.04 0.15 7.49
CA SER A 71 24.18 0.09 6.57
C SER A 71 24.00 1.06 5.42
N ASP A 72 25.11 1.64 4.97
CA ASP A 72 25.20 2.18 3.62
C ASP A 72 25.17 1.02 2.63
N ILE A 73 24.43 1.19 1.53
CA ILE A 73 24.29 0.19 0.47
C ILE A 73 25.18 0.59 -0.69
N THR A 74 26.21 -0.23 -0.94
CA THR A 74 27.18 0.01 -2.01
C THR A 74 26.99 -0.93 -3.20
N GLU A 75 26.26 -2.03 -3.00
CA GLU A 75 25.97 -3.07 -3.99
C GLU A 75 24.50 -3.47 -3.84
N GLN A 76 23.78 -3.66 -4.95
CA GLN A 76 22.39 -4.14 -4.96
C GLN A 76 22.37 -5.65 -4.87
N GLU A 77 22.56 -6.17 -3.66
CA GLU A 77 22.49 -7.59 -3.36
C GLU A 77 21.59 -7.80 -2.13
N ASP A 78 20.88 -8.93 -2.09
CA ASP A 78 20.00 -9.27 -0.98
C ASP A 78 20.76 -9.27 0.36
N ILE A 79 20.14 -8.68 1.38
CA ILE A 79 20.77 -8.52 2.70
C ILE A 79 20.08 -9.44 3.68
N SER A 80 20.83 -10.40 4.22
CA SER A 80 20.37 -11.23 5.33
C SER A 80 20.84 -10.63 6.66
N ILE A 81 19.88 -10.21 7.48
CA ILE A 81 20.09 -9.63 8.80
C ILE A 81 19.58 -10.64 9.85
N PRO A 82 20.49 -11.33 10.57
CA PRO A 82 20.08 -12.18 11.69
C PRO A 82 19.33 -11.36 12.73
N ALA A 83 18.08 -11.70 12.98
CA ALA A 83 17.18 -10.90 13.80
C ALA A 83 16.46 -11.80 14.81
N PRO A 84 16.48 -11.48 16.12
CA PRO A 84 15.68 -12.21 17.10
C PRO A 84 14.20 -11.97 16.83
N ALA A 85 13.34 -12.89 17.27
CA ALA A 85 11.90 -12.74 17.10
C ALA A 85 11.38 -11.37 17.60
N GLY A 86 10.44 -10.81 16.86
CA GLY A 86 9.83 -9.52 17.17
C GLY A 86 9.42 -8.75 15.93
N LYS A 87 9.00 -7.51 16.18
CA LYS A 87 8.40 -6.62 15.19
C LYS A 87 9.41 -5.57 14.75
N TYR A 88 9.55 -5.36 13.44
CA TYR A 88 10.56 -4.49 12.86
C TYR A 88 9.97 -3.47 11.88
N LYS A 89 10.62 -2.34 11.68
CA LYS A 89 10.37 -1.43 10.56
C LYS A 89 11.64 -1.22 9.77
N LEU A 90 11.48 -0.87 8.50
CA LEU A 90 12.55 -0.65 7.56
C LEU A 90 12.52 0.80 7.12
N TYR A 91 13.69 1.42 7.09
CA TYR A 91 13.90 2.76 6.58
C TYR A 91 14.93 2.72 5.48
N VAL A 92 14.66 3.38 4.36
CA VAL A 92 15.54 3.37 3.20
C VAL A 92 15.83 4.79 2.76
N GLN A 93 17.04 5.03 2.26
CA GLN A 93 17.40 6.21 1.49
C GLN A 93 17.83 5.72 0.13
N LEU A 94 17.42 6.42 -0.92
CA LEU A 94 17.59 6.08 -2.33
C LEU A 94 18.57 7.06 -2.96
N HIS A 95 19.25 6.58 -4.00
CA HIS A 95 20.20 7.35 -4.77
C HIS A 95 19.54 8.61 -5.35
N GLY A 96 20.17 9.77 -5.15
CA GLY A 96 19.63 11.05 -5.63
C GLY A 96 18.67 11.74 -4.66
N HIS A 97 18.26 11.07 -3.59
CA HIS A 97 17.32 11.62 -2.60
C HIS A 97 17.96 11.88 -1.23
N ARG A 98 17.47 12.91 -0.54
CA ARG A 98 17.92 13.31 0.80
C ARG A 98 17.04 12.74 1.93
N THR A 99 15.86 12.27 1.57
CA THR A 99 14.86 11.76 2.50
C THR A 99 15.18 10.31 2.84
N ILE A 100 14.96 9.96 4.11
CA ILE A 100 14.91 8.56 4.55
C ILE A 100 13.43 8.21 4.64
N TRP A 101 12.98 7.28 3.82
CA TRP A 101 11.60 6.80 3.79
C TRP A 101 11.42 5.62 4.73
N GLU A 102 10.23 5.50 5.31
CA GLU A 102 9.79 4.28 5.97
C GLU A 102 9.21 3.36 4.89
N LEU A 103 9.69 2.12 4.81
CA LEU A 103 8.96 1.05 4.13
C LEU A 103 8.06 0.44 5.21
N ASP A 104 6.81 0.90 5.22
CA ASP A 104 5.83 0.49 6.21
C ASP A 104 4.92 -0.60 5.65
N ASN A 105 4.79 -1.67 6.41
CA ASN A 105 3.74 -2.66 6.21
C ASN A 105 2.46 -2.12 6.87
N GLU A 106 1.93 -1.01 6.37
CA GLU A 106 0.75 -0.30 6.91
C GLU A 106 0.90 0.08 8.40
N GLY A 107 2.10 0.51 8.80
CA GLY A 107 2.45 0.74 10.21
C GLY A 107 2.48 -0.52 11.10
N ARG A 108 2.09 -1.69 10.58
CA ARG A 108 2.16 -2.99 11.27
C ARG A 108 3.57 -3.58 11.26
N GLY A 109 4.55 -3.02 10.55
CA GLY A 109 5.91 -3.55 10.53
C GLY A 109 6.02 -5.03 10.13
N TYR A 110 7.23 -5.57 10.22
CA TYR A 110 7.59 -6.92 9.77
C TYR A 110 7.87 -7.82 10.97
N GLU A 111 7.12 -8.91 11.10
CA GLU A 111 7.28 -9.87 12.19
C GLU A 111 8.32 -10.93 11.84
N VAL A 112 9.38 -11.04 12.65
CA VAL A 112 10.37 -12.11 12.59
C VAL A 112 10.01 -13.16 13.63
N SER A 113 10.03 -14.43 13.26
CA SER A 113 9.79 -15.56 14.17
C SER A 113 11.06 -16.41 14.35
N PRO A 114 11.18 -17.19 15.45
CA PRO A 114 12.34 -18.06 15.66
C PRO A 114 12.50 -19.18 14.62
N SER A 115 11.44 -19.48 13.87
CA SER A 115 11.37 -20.60 12.92
C SER A 115 11.40 -20.19 11.45
N ASN A 116 11.38 -18.89 11.15
CA ASN A 116 11.33 -18.41 9.77
C ASN A 116 12.05 -17.08 9.58
N SER A 117 12.62 -16.89 8.39
CA SER A 117 13.08 -15.59 7.95
C SER A 117 11.93 -14.82 7.31
N THR A 118 11.84 -13.53 7.61
CA THR A 118 10.85 -12.63 7.02
C THR A 118 11.51 -11.95 5.83
N VAL A 119 10.95 -12.17 4.64
CA VAL A 119 11.42 -11.54 3.41
C VAL A 119 10.66 -10.23 3.26
N VAL A 120 11.41 -9.13 3.16
CA VAL A 120 10.86 -7.79 2.92
C VAL A 120 11.17 -7.43 1.46
N PRO A 121 10.19 -7.47 0.56
CA PRO A 121 10.38 -6.97 -0.79
C PRO A 121 10.62 -5.46 -0.69
N THR A 122 11.68 -4.97 -1.33
CA THR A 122 11.97 -3.53 -1.35
C THR A 122 11.58 -2.88 -2.67
N TRP A 123 10.97 -3.63 -3.57
CA TRP A 123 10.57 -3.19 -4.90
C TRP A 123 9.31 -2.30 -4.85
N VAL A 124 9.30 -1.29 -5.71
CA VAL A 124 8.11 -0.48 -6.03
C VAL A 124 7.03 -1.41 -6.62
N ASN A 125 5.75 -1.06 -6.38
CA ASN A 125 4.50 -1.54 -6.97
C ASN A 125 4.52 -2.90 -7.67
N THR A 126 3.60 -3.78 -7.30
CA THR A 126 3.48 -5.16 -7.81
C THR A 126 3.80 -5.21 -9.30
N TYR A 127 4.66 -6.14 -9.75
CA TYR A 127 5.16 -6.22 -11.14
C TYR A 127 4.03 -6.24 -12.20
N CYS A 128 2.79 -6.44 -11.77
CA CYS A 128 1.58 -6.39 -12.55
C CYS A 128 0.41 -5.79 -11.77
N LYS A 129 -0.80 -6.02 -12.27
CA LYS A 129 -2.07 -5.45 -11.81
C LYS A 129 -2.16 -5.30 -10.29
N ASP A 130 -2.58 -4.13 -9.85
CA ASP A 130 -3.02 -3.91 -8.47
C ASP A 130 -4.53 -3.83 -8.44
N VAL A 131 -5.14 -4.61 -7.56
CA VAL A 131 -6.57 -4.58 -7.35
C VAL A 131 -6.82 -4.41 -5.87
N PHE A 132 -7.54 -3.35 -5.51
CA PHE A 132 -7.79 -3.03 -4.12
C PHE A 132 -9.07 -2.21 -3.96
N ALA A 133 -9.53 -2.14 -2.72
CA ALA A 133 -10.61 -1.27 -2.30
C ALA A 133 -10.16 -0.39 -1.13
N ASP A 134 -10.76 0.79 -1.03
CA ASP A 134 -10.50 1.72 0.08
C ASP A 134 -11.76 2.51 0.43
N ALA A 135 -11.79 3.08 1.62
CA ALA A 135 -12.88 3.88 2.14
C ALA A 135 -12.35 5.04 3.00
N PRO A 136 -13.10 6.15 3.12
CA PRO A 136 -12.74 7.21 4.04
C PRO A 136 -12.65 6.70 5.48
N TRP A 137 -11.58 7.07 6.19
CA TRP A 137 -11.35 6.71 7.60
C TRP A 137 -12.49 7.11 8.56
N ARG A 138 -13.35 8.05 8.15
CA ARG A 138 -14.52 8.53 8.92
C ARG A 138 -15.69 8.75 7.98
N VAL A 139 -16.87 8.36 8.46
CA VAL A 139 -18.14 8.62 7.76
C VAL A 139 -19.17 9.22 8.71
N GLN A 140 -19.71 10.36 8.30
CA GLN A 140 -20.84 11.07 8.89
C GLN A 140 -22.11 10.99 8.01
N SER A 141 -21.95 10.63 6.73
CA SER A 141 -23.07 10.40 5.82
C SER A 141 -23.86 9.13 6.15
N ASP A 142 -25.02 9.01 5.52
CA ASP A 142 -25.87 7.82 5.52
C ASP A 142 -25.26 6.64 4.76
N LYS A 143 -24.20 6.88 3.98
CA LYS A 143 -23.51 5.86 3.18
C LYS A 143 -22.00 5.97 3.32
N ILE A 144 -21.33 4.82 3.32
CA ILE A 144 -19.88 4.70 3.23
C ILE A 144 -19.54 4.50 1.75
N PRO A 145 -18.89 5.48 1.08
CA PRO A 145 -18.38 5.26 -0.26
C PRO A 145 -17.16 4.33 -0.18
N ILE A 146 -17.18 3.27 -0.98
CA ILE A 146 -16.09 2.30 -1.10
C ILE A 146 -15.57 2.41 -2.52
N LEU A 147 -14.32 2.86 -2.66
CA LEU A 147 -13.57 2.83 -3.91
C LEU A 147 -13.16 1.39 -4.19
N VAL A 148 -13.30 0.98 -5.45
CA VAL A 148 -12.73 -0.25 -6.00
C VAL A 148 -11.86 0.18 -7.17
N MET A 149 -10.60 -0.24 -7.18
CA MET A 149 -9.61 0.18 -8.16
C MET A 149 -8.89 -1.03 -8.73
N VAL A 150 -8.65 -0.98 -10.03
CA VAL A 150 -7.79 -1.88 -10.79
C VAL A 150 -6.74 -0.99 -11.45
N LYS A 151 -5.46 -1.28 -11.28
CA LYS A 151 -4.35 -0.60 -11.94
C LYS A 151 -3.55 -1.57 -12.77
N ASP A 152 -2.87 -1.05 -13.79
CA ASP A 152 -1.86 -1.77 -14.55
C ASP A 152 -2.38 -3.07 -15.21
N ALA A 153 -3.69 -3.16 -15.48
CA ALA A 153 -4.32 -4.24 -16.24
C ALA A 153 -4.12 -4.03 -17.76
N TYR A 154 -2.87 -4.02 -18.20
CA TYR A 154 -2.53 -3.92 -19.62
C TYR A 154 -1.20 -4.60 -19.97
N GLY A 155 -0.93 -4.72 -21.27
CA GLY A 155 0.38 -5.17 -21.77
C GLY A 155 0.73 -6.60 -21.36
N ILE A 156 1.88 -6.79 -20.72
CA ILE A 156 2.35 -8.11 -20.27
C ILE A 156 1.58 -8.63 -19.05
N CYS A 157 0.87 -7.75 -18.36
CA CYS A 157 0.11 -8.12 -17.17
C CYS A 157 -1.24 -8.72 -17.53
N GLY A 158 -1.77 -8.42 -18.72
CA GLY A 158 -3.08 -8.90 -19.15
C GLY A 158 -4.20 -8.03 -18.61
N ASP A 159 -5.40 -8.58 -18.62
CA ASP A 159 -6.68 -7.97 -18.27
C ASP A 159 -7.17 -8.42 -16.89
N TYR A 160 -8.02 -7.67 -16.18
CA TYR A 160 -8.63 -8.13 -14.93
C TYR A 160 -10.14 -8.34 -15.08
N ASP A 161 -10.59 -9.57 -14.85
CA ASP A 161 -12.00 -9.96 -14.97
C ASP A 161 -12.77 -9.73 -13.66
N LEU A 162 -13.43 -8.56 -13.55
CA LEU A 162 -14.22 -8.20 -12.38
C LEU A 162 -15.45 -9.10 -12.20
N GLY A 163 -15.49 -9.74 -11.04
CA GLY A 163 -16.62 -10.47 -10.50
C GLY A 163 -17.54 -9.61 -9.64
N ASN A 164 -17.89 -10.14 -8.48
CA ASN A 164 -18.63 -9.41 -7.45
C ASN A 164 -17.67 -8.71 -6.50
N VAL A 165 -18.14 -7.63 -5.88
CA VAL A 165 -17.45 -7.03 -4.72
C VAL A 165 -18.26 -7.39 -3.49
N GLU A 166 -17.67 -8.17 -2.60
CA GLU A 166 -18.28 -8.62 -1.35
C GLU A 166 -17.72 -7.78 -0.20
N ILE A 167 -18.62 -7.24 0.61
CA ILE A 167 -18.30 -6.35 1.71
C ILE A 167 -18.56 -7.11 3.00
N TYR A 168 -17.52 -7.41 3.75
CA TYR A 168 -17.59 -8.11 5.03
C TYR A 168 -17.33 -7.17 6.20
N LEU A 169 -18.02 -7.43 7.30
CA LEU A 169 -17.62 -6.97 8.63
C LEU A 169 -16.55 -7.93 9.14
N ASP A 170 -15.34 -7.43 9.30
CA ASP A 170 -14.27 -8.13 10.02
C ASP A 170 -14.54 -8.00 11.52
N VAL A 171 -15.02 -9.10 12.11
CA VAL A 171 -15.45 -9.13 13.51
C VAL A 171 -14.25 -9.19 14.45
N ALA A 172 -13.13 -9.74 13.99
CA ALA A 172 -11.91 -9.91 14.77
C ALA A 172 -10.98 -8.70 14.66
N CYS A 173 -11.13 -7.88 13.62
CA CYS A 173 -10.20 -6.83 13.22
C CYS A 173 -8.76 -7.38 13.11
N ASP A 174 -8.61 -8.57 12.53
CA ASP A 174 -7.33 -9.24 12.37
C ASP A 174 -6.73 -9.09 10.97
N GLU A 175 -7.50 -8.50 10.04
CA GLU A 175 -7.04 -8.09 8.71
C GLU A 175 -6.42 -9.28 7.94
N ASP A 176 -7.03 -10.46 8.07
CA ASP A 176 -6.67 -11.67 7.34
C ASP A 176 -7.65 -11.96 6.20
N ASP A 177 -7.22 -12.73 5.20
CA ASP A 177 -8.06 -13.01 4.03
C ASP A 177 -9.08 -14.16 4.29
N ASN A 178 -9.26 -14.58 5.55
CA ASN A 178 -10.12 -15.69 5.91
C ASN A 178 -11.57 -15.23 6.15
N GLU A 179 -12.38 -15.36 5.11
CA GLU A 179 -13.80 -14.99 5.14
C GLU A 179 -14.69 -15.83 6.10
N ALA A 180 -14.16 -16.91 6.71
CA ALA A 180 -14.97 -17.88 7.44
C ALA A 180 -15.48 -17.39 8.80
N ASP A 181 -14.77 -16.46 9.42
CA ASP A 181 -15.12 -15.78 10.68
C ASP A 181 -15.61 -14.34 10.49
N ASP A 182 -15.61 -13.87 9.25
CA ASP A 182 -16.22 -12.61 8.86
C ASP A 182 -17.73 -12.71 8.63
N THR A 183 -18.40 -11.56 8.72
CA THR A 183 -19.85 -11.47 8.45
C THR A 183 -20.10 -10.71 7.15
N LEU A 184 -20.55 -11.43 6.11
CA LEU A 184 -20.96 -10.81 4.85
C LEU A 184 -22.11 -9.81 5.07
N LEU A 185 -21.89 -8.55 4.71
CA LEU A 185 -22.87 -7.47 4.79
C LEU A 185 -23.60 -7.31 3.46
N GLU A 186 -22.86 -7.14 2.37
CA GLU A 186 -23.42 -6.83 1.05
C GLU A 186 -22.61 -7.48 -0.07
N THR A 187 -23.28 -7.77 -1.19
CA THR A 187 -22.66 -8.23 -2.43
C THR A 187 -23.06 -7.30 -3.57
N GLU A 188 -22.10 -6.51 -4.05
CA GLU A 188 -22.24 -5.67 -5.22
C GLU A 188 -21.92 -6.46 -6.48
N THR A 189 -22.82 -6.42 -7.46
CA THR A 189 -22.70 -7.19 -8.71
C THR A 189 -22.67 -6.32 -9.97
N LYS A 190 -22.74 -4.99 -9.83
CA LYS A 190 -22.87 -4.08 -10.98
C LYS A 190 -21.71 -4.14 -11.97
N TRP A 191 -20.53 -4.54 -11.52
CA TRP A 191 -19.31 -4.68 -12.34
C TRP A 191 -19.04 -6.13 -12.76
N ARG A 192 -19.89 -7.08 -12.37
CA ARG A 192 -19.69 -8.48 -12.70
C ARG A 192 -19.71 -8.70 -14.21
N GLY A 193 -18.61 -9.22 -14.77
CA GLY A 193 -18.44 -9.41 -16.21
C GLY A 193 -17.73 -8.26 -16.92
N VAL A 194 -17.21 -7.28 -16.17
CA VAL A 194 -16.34 -6.24 -16.71
C VAL A 194 -14.92 -6.78 -16.78
N THR A 195 -14.36 -6.81 -17.98
CA THR A 195 -12.94 -7.06 -18.21
C THR A 195 -12.24 -5.70 -18.29
N VAL A 196 -11.34 -5.42 -17.36
CA VAL A 196 -10.50 -4.21 -17.37
C VAL A 196 -9.25 -4.51 -18.18
N ASP A 197 -9.03 -3.75 -19.25
CA ASP A 197 -7.87 -3.94 -20.14
C ASP A 197 -7.44 -2.63 -20.82
N GLU A 198 -6.52 -2.71 -21.79
CA GLU A 198 -6.11 -1.55 -22.61
C GLU A 198 -7.24 -0.90 -23.43
N SER A 199 -8.37 -1.60 -23.59
CA SER A 199 -9.55 -1.18 -24.35
C SER A 199 -10.73 -0.74 -23.48
N PHE A 200 -10.75 -1.16 -22.21
CA PHE A 200 -11.76 -0.85 -21.23
C PHE A 200 -11.13 -0.40 -19.91
N TYR A 201 -10.98 0.92 -19.78
CA TYR A 201 -10.42 1.61 -18.63
C TYR A 201 -11.14 2.96 -18.49
N ASN A 202 -11.11 3.57 -17.30
CA ASN A 202 -11.77 4.86 -17.06
C ASN A 202 -10.93 5.84 -16.22
N LEU A 203 -9.64 5.53 -16.05
CA LEU A 203 -8.64 6.44 -15.51
C LEU A 203 -7.67 6.90 -16.58
N TYR A 204 -6.59 7.52 -16.11
CA TYR A 204 -5.62 8.17 -16.95
C TYR A 204 -4.85 7.15 -17.79
N GLU A 205 -4.28 6.11 -17.18
CA GLU A 205 -3.50 5.08 -17.89
C GLU A 205 -4.39 3.94 -18.45
N PRO A 206 -4.05 3.38 -19.62
CA PRO A 206 -4.70 2.16 -20.11
C PRO A 206 -4.60 1.04 -19.07
N GLY A 207 -5.67 0.28 -18.87
CA GLY A 207 -5.72 -0.73 -17.80
C GLY A 207 -5.98 -0.19 -16.40
N ASP A 208 -6.02 1.14 -16.21
CA ASP A 208 -6.44 1.73 -14.94
C ASP A 208 -7.95 1.99 -14.92
N TRP A 209 -8.63 1.40 -13.96
CA TRP A 209 -10.06 1.48 -13.81
C TRP A 209 -10.45 1.70 -12.35
N TYR A 210 -11.55 2.40 -12.13
CA TYR A 210 -12.17 2.49 -10.83
C TYR A 210 -13.69 2.45 -10.91
N GLY A 211 -14.28 2.10 -9.77
CA GLY A 211 -15.69 2.28 -9.50
C GLY A 211 -15.93 2.59 -8.03
N ILE A 212 -17.06 3.24 -7.74
CA ILE A 212 -17.49 3.52 -6.37
C ILE A 212 -18.75 2.72 -6.07
N THR A 213 -18.75 1.98 -4.97
CA THR A 213 -19.96 1.40 -4.38
C THR A 213 -20.26 2.03 -3.03
N TYR A 214 -21.43 1.75 -2.47
CA TYR A 214 -21.89 2.39 -1.26
C TYR A 214 -22.50 1.35 -0.32
N LEU A 215 -22.04 1.33 0.93
CA LEU A 215 -22.66 0.57 2.01
C LEU A 215 -23.52 1.50 2.87
N ASP A 216 -24.76 1.13 3.18
CA ASP A 216 -25.57 1.84 4.18
C ASP A 216 -25.33 1.22 5.58
N PRO A 217 -24.53 1.85 6.46
CA PRO A 217 -24.24 1.29 7.78
C PRO A 217 -25.47 1.17 8.68
N SER A 218 -26.59 1.85 8.37
CA SER A 218 -27.82 1.75 9.15
C SER A 218 -28.60 0.46 8.90
N GLU A 219 -28.45 -0.15 7.72
CA GLU A 219 -29.07 -1.44 7.39
C GLU A 219 -28.45 -2.60 8.18
N HIS A 220 -27.22 -2.39 8.69
CA HIS A 220 -26.42 -3.37 9.43
C HIS A 220 -26.16 -3.00 10.90
N ASP A 221 -26.81 -1.94 11.40
CA ASP A 221 -26.64 -1.40 12.78
C ASP A 221 -25.17 -1.08 13.15
N LEU A 222 -24.37 -0.65 12.18
CA LEU A 222 -22.94 -0.36 12.34
C LEU A 222 -22.71 1.06 12.88
N ARG A 223 -21.92 1.19 13.95
CA ARG A 223 -21.61 2.47 14.63
C ARG A 223 -20.21 2.42 15.24
N GLY A 224 -19.55 3.58 15.38
CA GLY A 224 -18.21 3.66 15.97
C GLY A 224 -17.12 3.18 15.03
N ASP A 225 -16.01 2.70 15.57
CA ASP A 225 -14.92 2.12 14.77
C ASP A 225 -15.33 0.73 14.27
N VAL A 226 -15.28 0.53 12.95
CA VAL A 226 -15.67 -0.70 12.27
C VAL A 226 -14.56 -1.14 11.32
N CYS A 227 -14.19 -2.41 11.39
CA CYS A 227 -13.21 -3.05 10.52
C CYS A 227 -13.93 -3.74 9.37
N PHE A 228 -13.48 -3.48 8.14
CA PHE A 228 -14.04 -4.04 6.92
C PHE A 228 -13.01 -4.90 6.21
N HIS A 229 -13.49 -6.02 5.69
CA HIS A 229 -12.77 -6.86 4.76
C HIS A 229 -13.55 -6.84 3.43
N ILE A 230 -12.91 -6.36 2.36
CA ILE A 230 -13.48 -6.29 1.03
C ILE A 230 -12.86 -7.38 0.17
N VAL A 231 -13.70 -8.19 -0.47
CA VAL A 231 -13.28 -9.21 -1.43
C VAL A 231 -13.74 -8.81 -2.82
N ILE A 232 -12.78 -8.51 -3.69
CA ILE A 232 -13.00 -8.24 -5.10
C ILE A 232 -12.82 -9.57 -5.82
N ARG A 233 -13.95 -10.21 -6.15
CA ARG A 233 -13.95 -11.51 -6.81
C ARG A 233 -13.49 -11.36 -8.24
N GLU A 234 -12.74 -12.34 -8.67
CA GLU A 234 -12.33 -12.57 -10.05
C GLU A 234 -13.27 -13.63 -10.67
N ILE A 235 -13.54 -13.54 -11.98
CA ILE A 235 -14.44 -14.49 -12.69
C ILE A 235 -13.86 -15.04 -13.99
N GLY A 236 -12.58 -14.85 -14.24
CA GLY A 236 -11.88 -15.32 -15.41
C GLY A 236 -11.81 -16.84 -15.46
N GLU A 237 -11.29 -17.31 -16.59
CA GLU A 237 -11.26 -18.73 -16.87
C GLU A 237 -10.12 -19.43 -16.10
N TRP A 238 -10.17 -20.75 -15.97
CA TRP A 238 -9.15 -21.54 -15.26
C TRP A 238 -7.68 -21.31 -15.71
N LEU A 239 -7.47 -20.71 -16.87
CA LEU A 239 -6.14 -20.38 -17.42
C LEU A 239 -5.71 -18.93 -17.14
N ASP A 240 -6.60 -18.14 -16.56
CA ASP A 240 -6.31 -16.82 -16.02
C ASP A 240 -5.82 -16.99 -14.57
N PRO A 241 -4.55 -16.68 -14.26
CA PRO A 241 -4.03 -16.80 -12.91
C PRO A 241 -4.49 -15.67 -11.99
N ASP A 242 -5.39 -14.79 -12.44
CA ASP A 242 -5.90 -13.73 -11.60
C ASP A 242 -6.64 -14.31 -10.38
N TRP A 243 -6.23 -13.83 -9.20
CA TRP A 243 -6.86 -14.21 -7.94
C TRP A 243 -7.84 -13.12 -7.50
N SER A 244 -8.78 -13.51 -6.64
CA SER A 244 -9.58 -12.51 -5.94
C SER A 244 -8.65 -11.63 -5.11
N ALA A 245 -8.93 -10.34 -5.09
CA ALA A 245 -8.17 -9.39 -4.31
C ALA A 245 -8.88 -9.09 -3.00
N HIS A 246 -8.10 -8.85 -1.96
CA HIS A 246 -8.56 -8.61 -0.61
C HIS A 246 -8.08 -7.23 -0.16
N SER A 247 -8.92 -6.48 0.53
CA SER A 247 -8.53 -5.19 1.11
C SER A 247 -9.17 -5.03 2.49
N HIS A 248 -8.37 -4.50 3.41
CA HIS A 248 -8.74 -4.36 4.81
C HIS A 248 -8.64 -2.90 5.21
N PHE A 249 -9.69 -2.34 5.80
CA PHE A 249 -9.66 -0.95 6.26
C PHE A 249 -10.63 -0.69 7.40
N ASN A 250 -10.36 0.39 8.14
CA ASN A 250 -11.13 0.80 9.29
C ASN A 250 -11.88 2.12 9.01
N VAL A 251 -13.15 2.17 9.38
CA VAL A 251 -13.98 3.36 9.24
C VAL A 251 -14.64 3.71 10.57
N THR A 252 -14.47 4.95 11.03
CA THR A 252 -15.22 5.49 12.16
C THR A 252 -16.56 6.06 11.69
N ILE A 253 -17.65 5.37 12.02
CA ILE A 253 -19.03 5.77 11.71
C ILE A 253 -19.58 6.63 12.85
N VAL A 254 -19.89 7.90 12.57
CA VAL A 254 -20.25 8.89 13.58
C VAL A 254 -21.50 9.67 13.23
N SER A 255 -22.25 10.10 14.24
CA SER A 255 -23.41 10.99 14.08
C SER A 255 -23.07 12.48 14.22
N ASP A 256 -21.96 12.79 14.89
CA ASP A 256 -21.56 14.16 15.16
C ASP A 256 -20.90 14.80 13.93
N THR A 257 -21.07 16.12 13.77
CA THR A 257 -20.37 16.85 12.71
C THR A 257 -18.91 17.07 13.06
N LEU A 258 -18.05 17.34 12.06
CA LEU A 258 -16.72 17.87 12.34
C LEU A 258 -16.81 19.15 13.21
N PRO A 259 -15.84 19.40 14.09
CA PRO A 259 -15.78 20.66 14.83
C PRO A 259 -15.77 21.85 13.87
N THR A 260 -16.76 22.73 14.01
CA THR A 260 -16.91 23.90 13.16
C THR A 260 -17.19 25.16 13.98
N LEU A 261 -16.80 26.30 13.43
CA LEU A 261 -17.17 27.64 13.92
C LEU A 261 -18.20 28.24 12.97
N THR A 262 -19.05 29.14 13.46
CA THR A 262 -19.99 29.86 12.58
C THR A 262 -19.23 30.56 11.46
N ASP A 263 -19.67 30.34 10.22
CA ASP A 263 -19.06 30.84 8.99
C ASP A 263 -17.64 30.29 8.68
N TRP A 264 -17.26 29.16 9.28
CA TRP A 264 -16.07 28.39 8.92
C TRP A 264 -16.45 27.10 8.22
N HIS A 265 -15.64 26.73 7.23
CA HIS A 265 -15.85 25.56 6.39
C HIS A 265 -14.65 24.62 6.53
N ALA A 266 -14.90 23.37 6.89
CA ALA A 266 -13.86 22.35 7.03
C ALA A 266 -13.38 21.91 5.65
N GLY A 267 -12.07 21.73 5.47
CA GLY A 267 -11.56 21.28 4.18
C GLY A 267 -10.10 20.87 4.22
N ASP A 268 -9.68 20.28 3.11
CA ASP A 268 -8.30 19.82 2.89
C ASP A 268 -7.57 20.74 1.91
N THR A 269 -6.42 21.25 2.33
CA THR A 269 -5.63 22.21 1.56
C THR A 269 -4.63 21.58 0.60
N HIS A 270 -4.30 20.31 0.78
CA HIS A 270 -3.21 19.67 0.03
C HIS A 270 -3.54 18.20 -0.19
N TYR A 271 -4.10 17.89 -1.36
CA TYR A 271 -4.45 16.54 -1.75
C TYR A 271 -3.96 16.26 -3.17
N HIS A 272 -3.34 15.10 -3.37
CA HIS A 272 -2.88 14.62 -4.68
C HIS A 272 -3.95 13.73 -5.30
N SER A 273 -4.21 13.91 -6.59
CA SER A 273 -5.14 13.07 -7.34
C SER A 273 -4.41 12.02 -8.18
N SER A 274 -5.17 11.25 -8.95
CA SER A 274 -4.63 10.31 -9.94
C SER A 274 -3.88 10.96 -11.12
N TYR A 275 -3.73 12.29 -11.15
CA TYR A 275 -3.02 13.01 -12.22
C TYR A 275 -1.53 13.25 -11.94
N THR A 276 -1.08 13.05 -10.70
CA THR A 276 0.35 13.10 -10.37
C THR A 276 0.97 11.71 -10.57
N ASP A 277 2.21 11.66 -11.04
CA ASP A 277 2.95 10.42 -11.30
C ASP A 277 3.93 10.08 -10.17
N ASN A 278 3.88 10.82 -9.06
CA ASN A 278 4.73 10.60 -7.91
C ASN A 278 4.32 9.31 -7.17
N LEU A 279 5.25 8.37 -7.08
CA LEU A 279 5.06 7.07 -6.44
C LEU A 279 4.73 7.14 -4.93
N VAL A 280 4.94 8.28 -4.28
CA VAL A 280 4.78 8.46 -2.83
C VAL A 280 3.63 9.42 -2.51
N GLU A 281 3.49 10.46 -3.31
CA GLU A 281 2.50 11.52 -3.12
C GLU A 281 1.50 11.45 -4.27
N PHE A 282 0.78 10.33 -4.38
CA PHE A 282 -0.35 10.15 -5.30
C PHE A 282 -1.67 10.14 -4.53
N GLY A 283 -2.76 10.17 -5.26
CA GLY A 283 -4.04 9.82 -4.66
C GLY A 283 -5.05 9.34 -5.68
N PHE A 284 -6.31 9.41 -5.27
CA PHE A 284 -7.40 8.73 -5.93
C PHE A 284 -8.04 9.58 -7.04
N PRO A 285 -8.93 8.97 -7.84
CA PRO A 285 -9.68 9.71 -8.84
C PRO A 285 -10.47 10.86 -8.20
N VAL A 286 -10.63 11.96 -8.94
CA VAL A 286 -11.25 13.19 -8.40
C VAL A 286 -12.67 12.92 -7.87
N GLU A 287 -13.45 12.06 -8.53
CA GLU A 287 -14.78 11.66 -8.07
C GLU A 287 -14.72 10.95 -6.70
N ALA A 288 -13.83 9.97 -6.55
CA ALA A 288 -13.67 9.23 -5.29
C ALA A 288 -13.24 10.16 -4.15
N THR A 289 -12.36 11.10 -4.44
CA THR A 289 -11.92 12.14 -3.48
C THR A 289 -13.09 12.99 -3.00
N VAL A 290 -14.01 13.36 -3.90
CA VAL A 290 -15.20 14.15 -3.57
C VAL A 290 -16.14 13.36 -2.66
N GLU A 291 -16.42 12.10 -2.99
CA GLU A 291 -17.32 11.26 -2.21
C GLU A 291 -16.72 10.95 -0.82
N ALA A 292 -15.41 10.70 -0.75
CA ALA A 292 -14.69 10.57 0.52
C ALA A 292 -14.76 11.85 1.34
N GLY A 293 -14.46 13.02 0.77
CA GLY A 293 -14.50 14.28 1.53
C GLY A 293 -15.90 14.66 2.02
N LYS A 294 -16.94 14.47 1.20
CA LYS A 294 -18.34 14.67 1.62
C LYS A 294 -18.72 13.76 2.79
N SER A 295 -18.36 12.48 2.72
CA SER A 295 -18.70 11.50 3.76
C SER A 295 -17.90 11.72 5.04
N ILE A 296 -16.64 12.18 4.95
CA ILE A 296 -15.85 12.67 6.10
C ILE A 296 -16.49 13.92 6.72
N GLY A 297 -17.33 14.65 6.00
CA GLY A 297 -17.97 15.88 6.46
C GLY A 297 -17.18 17.16 6.15
N LEU A 298 -16.26 17.10 5.19
CA LEU A 298 -15.59 18.29 4.64
C LEU A 298 -16.55 19.06 3.72
N ASP A 299 -16.35 20.37 3.66
CA ASP A 299 -17.05 21.29 2.77
C ASP A 299 -16.29 21.51 1.45
N TRP A 300 -14.98 21.32 1.45
CA TRP A 300 -14.13 21.56 0.28
C TRP A 300 -12.77 20.86 0.34
N ASN A 301 -12.20 20.59 -0.84
CA ASN A 301 -10.82 20.10 -0.99
C ASN A 301 -10.09 20.90 -2.08
N VAL A 302 -8.77 21.08 -1.91
CA VAL A 302 -7.86 21.59 -2.94
C VAL A 302 -7.06 20.42 -3.50
N ILE A 303 -7.12 20.21 -4.81
CA ILE A 303 -6.24 19.27 -5.50
C ILE A 303 -4.95 20.01 -5.85
N THR A 304 -3.80 19.49 -5.41
CA THR A 304 -2.49 20.12 -5.49
C THR A 304 -1.45 19.17 -6.08
N ASP A 305 -1.73 18.61 -7.26
CA ASP A 305 -0.77 17.75 -7.96
C ASP A 305 0.54 18.48 -8.27
N HIS A 306 1.63 17.72 -8.41
CA HIS A 306 2.95 18.28 -8.57
C HIS A 306 3.12 18.99 -9.91
N SER A 307 3.72 20.18 -9.88
CA SER A 307 4.02 20.96 -11.09
C SER A 307 4.96 20.28 -12.09
N PHE A 308 5.76 19.29 -11.67
CA PHE A 308 6.63 18.53 -12.58
C PHE A 308 5.92 17.35 -13.26
N ASP A 309 4.72 16.99 -12.78
CA ASP A 309 3.89 15.89 -13.32
C ASP A 309 2.77 16.40 -14.26
N VAL A 310 2.73 17.69 -14.56
CA VAL A 310 1.70 18.27 -15.45
C VAL A 310 1.90 17.90 -16.93
N GLY A 311 3.10 17.43 -17.28
CA GLY A 311 3.43 16.93 -18.61
C GLY A 311 2.83 15.55 -18.87
N ASP A 312 2.51 15.26 -20.12
CA ASP A 312 1.90 14.00 -20.51
C ASP A 312 2.64 13.35 -21.67
N THR A 313 2.95 12.06 -21.56
CA THR A 313 3.60 11.29 -22.62
C THR A 313 2.65 10.99 -23.78
N LYS A 314 1.32 11.07 -23.58
CA LYS A 314 0.30 10.78 -24.60
C LYS A 314 0.07 11.91 -25.58
N THR A 315 0.58 13.11 -25.30
CA THR A 315 0.39 14.29 -26.16
C THR A 315 1.58 15.24 -26.13
N ALA A 316 1.66 16.10 -27.15
CA ALA A 316 2.67 17.15 -27.21
C ALA A 316 2.27 18.41 -26.39
N ASP A 317 1.06 18.48 -25.85
CA ASP A 317 0.63 19.58 -24.99
C ASP A 317 1.21 19.42 -23.57
N PRO A 318 2.13 20.30 -23.14
CA PRO A 318 2.75 20.20 -21.82
C PRO A 318 1.79 20.50 -20.66
N ASN A 319 0.55 20.95 -20.92
CA ASN A 319 -0.46 21.22 -19.91
C ASN A 319 -1.66 20.27 -20.02
N HIS A 320 -1.52 19.11 -20.65
CA HIS A 320 -2.65 18.23 -20.88
C HIS A 320 -3.30 17.78 -19.58
N LYS A 321 -2.56 17.15 -18.66
CA LYS A 321 -3.07 16.73 -17.35
C LYS A 321 -3.69 17.87 -16.57
N TRP A 322 -3.01 19.03 -16.53
CA TRP A 322 -3.53 20.25 -15.92
C TRP A 322 -4.91 20.67 -16.46
N ASN A 323 -5.09 20.63 -17.78
CA ASN A 323 -6.35 21.01 -18.42
C ASN A 323 -7.45 19.96 -18.20
N VAL A 324 -7.10 18.67 -18.15
CA VAL A 324 -8.03 17.59 -17.83
C VAL A 324 -8.47 17.71 -16.37
N LEU A 325 -7.54 17.80 -15.43
CA LEU A 325 -7.82 18.01 -14.01
C LEU A 325 -8.72 19.23 -13.78
N LYS A 326 -8.40 20.37 -14.41
CA LYS A 326 -9.25 21.57 -14.34
C LYS A 326 -10.70 21.31 -14.78
N SER A 327 -10.88 20.46 -15.79
CA SER A 327 -12.20 20.10 -16.31
C SER A 327 -12.95 19.19 -15.33
N GLU A 328 -12.27 18.22 -14.72
CA GLU A 328 -12.85 17.36 -13.67
C GLU A 328 -13.19 18.14 -12.39
N VAL A 329 -12.30 19.00 -11.91
CA VAL A 329 -12.56 19.91 -10.79
C VAL A 329 -13.84 20.71 -11.05
N SER A 330 -14.00 21.22 -12.27
CA SER A 330 -15.21 21.97 -12.66
C SER A 330 -16.46 21.09 -12.74
N ALA A 331 -16.31 19.80 -13.06
CA ALA A 331 -17.42 18.86 -13.17
C ALA A 331 -17.91 18.35 -11.80
N TYR A 332 -16.99 18.13 -10.85
CA TYR A 332 -17.31 17.57 -9.54
C TYR A 332 -17.52 18.62 -8.43
N THR A 333 -17.13 19.88 -8.65
CA THR A 333 -17.49 20.97 -7.74
C THR A 333 -19.00 21.23 -7.78
N SER A 334 -19.61 21.42 -6.61
CA SER A 334 -21.06 21.57 -6.45
C SER A 334 -21.40 22.69 -5.46
N GLU A 335 -22.67 22.98 -5.22
CA GLU A 335 -23.04 23.95 -4.17
C GLU A 335 -22.74 23.45 -2.76
N SER A 336 -22.92 22.15 -2.52
CA SER A 336 -22.73 21.51 -1.21
C SER A 336 -21.29 21.06 -0.94
N TYR A 337 -20.42 21.06 -1.94
CA TYR A 337 -19.03 20.66 -1.80
C TYR A 337 -18.16 21.36 -2.85
N LYS A 338 -17.12 22.08 -2.43
CA LYS A 338 -16.26 22.83 -3.35
C LYS A 338 -14.95 22.11 -3.61
N LEU A 339 -14.68 21.86 -4.88
CA LEU A 339 -13.35 21.48 -5.32
C LEU A 339 -12.59 22.70 -5.85
N ILE A 340 -11.34 22.84 -5.42
CA ILE A 340 -10.45 23.93 -5.78
C ILE A 340 -9.28 23.35 -6.57
N HIS A 341 -9.04 23.88 -7.76
CA HIS A 341 -7.90 23.49 -8.57
C HIS A 341 -6.67 24.27 -8.10
N GLY A 342 -5.71 23.57 -7.49
CA GLY A 342 -4.42 24.08 -7.05
C GLY A 342 -3.28 23.37 -7.77
N GLU A 343 -2.05 23.66 -7.32
CA GLU A 343 -0.81 23.09 -7.85
C GLU A 343 0.20 23.07 -6.71
N GLU A 344 0.90 21.96 -6.51
CA GLU A 344 2.11 21.96 -5.69
C GLU A 344 3.31 22.40 -6.54
N VAL A 345 3.60 23.69 -6.48
CA VAL A 345 4.64 24.32 -7.30
C VAL A 345 6.03 23.96 -6.76
N SER A 346 6.83 23.33 -7.62
CA SER A 346 8.18 22.91 -7.32
C SER A 346 9.17 24.07 -7.36
N CYS A 347 10.00 24.16 -6.33
CA CYS A 347 11.03 25.18 -6.21
C CYS A 347 12.38 24.65 -6.69
N TYR A 348 12.79 25.02 -7.90
CA TYR A 348 14.14 24.74 -8.39
C TYR A 348 15.14 25.78 -7.87
N VAL A 349 16.13 25.36 -7.09
CA VAL A 349 17.28 26.20 -6.74
C VAL A 349 18.46 25.77 -7.59
N GLU A 350 18.85 26.62 -8.54
CA GLU A 350 20.06 26.42 -9.33
C GLU A 350 21.27 26.37 -8.38
N ARG A 351 22.00 25.25 -8.37
CA ARG A 351 23.24 25.16 -7.60
C ARG A 351 24.26 26.11 -8.24
N VAL A 352 24.47 27.26 -7.61
CA VAL A 352 25.64 28.08 -7.90
C VAL A 352 26.85 27.26 -7.45
N ASN A 353 27.62 26.76 -8.42
CA ASN A 353 28.93 26.17 -8.14
C ASN A 353 29.84 27.26 -7.54
N THR A 354 29.90 27.34 -6.22
CA THR A 354 30.81 28.22 -5.47
C THR A 354 32.15 27.56 -5.23
#